data_AF-A0A1E5UIN1-F1
#
_entry.id   AF-A0A1E5UIN1-F1
#
_cell.length_a   1.000
_cell.length_b   1.000
_cell.length_c   1.000
_cell.angle_alpha   90.00
_cell.angle_beta   90.00
_cell.angle_gamma   90.00
#
_symmetry.space_group_name_H-M   'P 1'
#
loop_
_entity.id
_entity.type
_entity.pdbx_description
1 polymer ?
#
loop_
_entity_poly.entity_id
_entity_poly.type
_entity_poly.pdbx_seq_one_letter_code
_entity_poly.pdbx_strand_id
1 'polypeptide(L)'
;LVCRSLKELGANVKEKLSQFCHVPVLIVLLWWQRLMCICILVTIAIIGKYTALSDAYLSVVKALMHASLACHRKIIFDLVYSTDLEDSAAKESPEAYNAARSSLRGADGILVPGGFGDRGTAGKILAAKFLVKTLSPILDSCSEIDPDSKILCVIFMPEGSKTHMGGTMRLGSRSTFFKTTDCKSARLYGNVNYVDERHRHRYEVNPDMVPLFENAGLQFVGRDETGRRMEDLLLHRLGSWSMCLRRSATVTPPQLLNVG
;
A
#
# COMPACT_ATOMS: atom_id res chain seq x y z
N LEU A 1 -10.26 23.34 22.26
CA LEU A 1 -9.61 24.10 21.16
C LEU A 1 -8.41 23.28 20.67
N VAL A 2 -8.34 22.98 19.38
CA VAL A 2 -7.21 22.24 18.80
C VAL A 2 -6.28 23.21 18.10
N CYS A 3 -5.06 23.35 18.61
CA CYS A 3 -4.08 24.28 18.05
C CYS A 3 -2.94 23.51 17.37
N ARG A 4 -2.73 23.78 16.08
CA ARG A 4 -1.60 23.24 15.32
C ARG A 4 -0.39 24.15 15.51
N SER A 5 0.66 23.63 16.15
CA SER A 5 1.93 24.34 16.36
C SER A 5 3.10 23.37 16.17
N LEU A 6 4.22 23.87 15.67
CA LEU A 6 5.47 23.10 15.53
C LEU A 6 6.19 22.95 16.88
N LYS A 7 5.87 23.80 17.86
CA LYS A 7 6.44 23.79 19.21
C LYS A 7 5.33 23.68 20.25
N GLU A 8 5.68 23.19 21.43
CA GLU A 8 4.75 23.18 22.55
C GLU A 8 4.27 24.61 22.87
N LEU A 9 2.95 24.77 22.95
CA LEU A 9 2.33 26.01 23.39
C LEU A 9 2.68 26.24 24.87
N GLY A 10 3.38 27.33 25.15
CA GLY A 10 3.63 27.77 26.52
C GLY A 10 2.34 28.10 27.27
N ALA A 11 2.37 28.01 28.60
CA ALA A 11 1.21 28.24 29.48
C ALA A 11 0.50 29.58 29.18
N ASN A 12 1.27 30.67 29.04
CA ASN A 12 0.74 32.00 28.71
C ASN A 12 -0.07 32.04 27.40
N VAL A 13 0.32 31.25 26.40
CA VAL A 13 -0.40 31.20 25.12
C VAL A 13 -1.69 30.39 25.27
N LYS A 14 -1.65 29.28 26.02
CA LYS A 14 -2.84 28.47 26.33
C LYS A 14 -3.87 29.26 27.13
N GLU A 15 -3.45 30.07 28.10
CA GLU A 15 -4.33 30.94 28.89
C GLU A 15 -4.99 32.04 28.04
N LYS A 16 -4.23 32.72 27.18
CA LYS A 16 -4.80 33.70 26.25
C LYS A 16 -5.84 33.08 25.33
N LEU A 17 -5.53 31.92 24.75
CA LEU A 17 -6.46 31.19 23.87
C LEU A 17 -7.70 30.72 24.63
N SER A 18 -7.55 30.28 25.88
CA SER A 18 -8.65 29.92 26.77
C SER A 18 -9.59 31.09 27.01
N GLN A 19 -9.05 32.30 27.26
CA GLN A 19 -9.83 33.52 27.46
C GLN A 19 -10.52 33.98 26.17
N PHE A 20 -9.81 34.03 25.03
CA PHE A 20 -10.39 34.46 23.75
C PHE A 20 -11.46 33.53 23.22
N CYS A 21 -11.32 32.23 23.42
CA CYS A 21 -12.25 31.22 22.89
C CYS A 21 -13.28 30.76 23.93
N HIS A 22 -13.26 31.31 25.15
CA HIS A 22 -14.14 30.92 26.26
C HIS A 22 -14.18 29.41 26.54
N VAL A 23 -13.01 28.77 26.55
CA VAL A 23 -12.86 27.34 26.85
C VAL A 23 -11.85 27.13 27.99
N PRO A 24 -12.03 26.17 28.91
CA PRO A 24 -11.04 25.91 29.95
C PRO A 24 -9.65 25.54 29.38
N VAL A 25 -8.59 26.01 30.04
CA VAL A 25 -7.17 25.77 29.65
C VAL A 25 -6.87 24.28 29.46
N LEU A 26 -7.50 23.41 30.27
CA LEU A 26 -7.34 21.96 30.22
C LEU A 26 -7.74 21.35 28.86
N ILE A 27 -8.61 22.03 28.10
CA ILE A 27 -9.15 21.60 26.79
C ILE A 27 -8.40 22.25 25.62
N VAL A 28 -7.40 23.09 25.90
CA VAL A 28 -6.44 23.62 24.91
C VAL A 28 -5.33 22.59 24.74
N LEU A 29 -5.66 21.54 23.98
CA LEU A 29 -4.76 20.42 23.73
C LEU A 29 -3.87 20.72 22.52
N LEU A 30 -2.57 20.45 22.70
CA LEU A 30 -1.69 20.20 21.57
C LEU A 30 -1.99 18.80 21.07
N TRP A 31 -2.24 18.68 19.77
CA TRP A 31 -2.39 17.40 19.09
C TRP A 31 -1.25 16.40 19.38
N TRP A 32 -0.10 16.90 19.81
CA TRP A 32 1.14 16.14 19.96
C TRP A 32 1.37 15.46 21.32
N GLN A 33 0.72 15.88 22.41
CA GLN A 33 1.11 15.42 23.76
C GLN A 33 0.79 13.92 24.04
N ARG A 34 -0.01 13.25 23.20
CA ARG A 34 -0.24 11.79 23.27
C ARG A 34 0.80 10.93 22.53
N LEU A 35 1.74 11.54 21.79
CA LEU A 35 2.68 10.82 20.89
C LEU A 35 4.01 10.39 21.52
N MET A 36 4.32 10.78 22.76
CA MET A 36 5.71 10.79 23.25
C MET A 36 6.20 9.54 23.99
N CYS A 37 5.42 8.46 24.06
CA CYS A 37 5.89 7.18 24.60
C CYS A 37 5.81 6.09 23.52
N ILE A 38 6.77 6.10 22.60
CA ILE A 38 6.89 5.09 21.56
C ILE A 38 8.30 4.50 21.64
N CYS A 39 8.38 3.26 22.14
CA CYS A 39 9.66 2.65 22.53
C CYS A 39 10.25 1.71 21.46
N ILE A 40 9.48 1.32 20.43
CA ILE A 40 9.96 0.36 19.43
C ILE A 40 9.89 0.95 18.02
N LEU A 41 11.06 0.95 17.37
CA LEU A 41 11.26 1.38 15.99
C LEU A 41 10.94 0.21 15.04
N VAL A 42 10.27 0.52 13.94
CA VAL A 42 9.99 -0.41 12.84
C VAL A 42 10.42 0.26 11.54
N THR A 43 11.26 -0.40 10.76
CA THR A 43 11.75 0.11 9.49
C THR A 43 10.92 -0.45 8.34
N ILE A 44 10.32 0.43 7.54
CA ILE A 44 9.55 0.04 6.35
C ILE A 44 10.24 0.60 5.11
N ALA A 45 10.70 -0.30 4.23
CA ALA A 45 11.24 0.05 2.93
C ALA A 45 10.11 0.23 1.90
N ILE A 46 9.99 1.41 1.32
CA ILE A 46 9.02 1.74 0.27
C ILE A 46 9.73 1.77 -1.08
N ILE A 47 9.36 0.86 -1.98
CA ILE A 47 10.01 0.68 -3.28
C ILE A 47 9.27 1.48 -4.36
N GLY A 48 9.81 2.65 -4.66
CA GLY A 48 9.11 3.69 -5.40
C GLY A 48 9.84 4.16 -6.66
N LYS A 49 9.09 4.76 -7.58
CA LYS A 49 9.65 5.46 -8.75
C LYS A 49 10.13 6.88 -8.42
N TYR A 50 9.42 7.55 -7.51
CA TYR A 50 9.68 8.94 -7.12
C TYR A 50 9.98 9.03 -5.62
N THR A 51 11.20 8.70 -5.19
CA THR A 51 11.56 8.78 -3.75
C THR A 51 11.95 10.20 -3.31
N ALA A 52 12.47 11.03 -4.23
CA ALA A 52 12.77 12.44 -3.95
C ALA A 52 11.52 13.32 -3.73
N LEU A 53 10.34 12.88 -4.19
CA LEU A 53 9.09 13.63 -4.03
C LEU A 53 8.27 13.01 -2.89
N SER A 54 8.28 13.65 -1.72
CA SER A 54 7.51 13.22 -0.54
C SER A 54 6.01 13.09 -0.81
N ASP A 55 5.47 13.88 -1.74
CA ASP A 55 4.05 13.90 -2.07
C ASP A 55 3.57 12.64 -2.80
N ALA A 56 4.45 11.92 -3.49
CA ALA A 56 4.08 10.76 -4.32
C ALA A 56 3.50 9.60 -3.48
N TYR A 57 3.87 9.50 -2.20
CA TYR A 57 3.44 8.47 -1.27
C TYR A 57 2.78 9.04 -0.02
N LEU A 58 2.35 10.31 -0.04
CA LEU A 58 1.82 10.99 1.14
C LEU A 58 0.64 10.25 1.78
N SER A 59 -0.30 9.75 0.97
CA SER A 59 -1.46 8.99 1.48
C SER A 59 -1.04 7.70 2.20
N VAL A 60 -0.10 6.97 1.60
CA VAL A 60 0.46 5.72 2.14
C VAL A 60 1.21 5.98 3.44
N VAL A 61 2.10 6.97 3.45
CA VAL A 61 2.90 7.35 4.62
C VAL A 61 1.99 7.79 5.76
N LYS A 62 0.96 8.61 5.49
CA LYS A 62 0.01 9.06 6.52
C LYS A 62 -0.83 7.91 7.07
N ALA A 63 -1.29 6.99 6.22
CA ALA A 63 -2.02 5.80 6.66
C ALA A 63 -1.17 4.93 7.60
N LEU A 64 0.09 4.67 7.23
CA LEU A 64 1.03 3.91 8.06
C LEU A 64 1.38 4.64 9.36
N MET A 65 1.56 5.95 9.34
CA MET A 65 1.75 6.74 10.55
C MET A 65 0.55 6.63 11.51
N HIS A 66 -0.68 6.70 11.01
CA HIS A 66 -1.86 6.53 11.86
C HIS A 66 -1.94 5.11 12.45
N ALA A 67 -1.64 4.08 11.64
CA ALA A 67 -1.56 2.71 12.13
C ALA A 67 -0.46 2.53 13.18
N SER A 68 0.69 3.18 13.00
CA SER A 68 1.80 3.11 13.97
C SER A 68 1.43 3.69 15.32
N LEU A 69 0.61 4.75 15.35
CA LEU A 69 0.07 5.32 16.58
C LEU A 69 -0.85 4.35 17.31
N ALA A 70 -1.74 3.67 16.59
CA ALA A 70 -2.60 2.64 17.17
C ALA A 70 -1.80 1.46 17.76
N CYS A 71 -0.66 1.14 17.14
CA CYS A 71 0.22 0.05 17.59
C CYS A 71 1.29 0.49 18.60
N HIS A 72 1.34 1.77 19.00
CA HIS A 72 2.42 2.35 19.81
C HIS A 72 3.83 2.07 19.25
N ARG A 73 3.99 2.18 17.92
CA ARG A 73 5.24 1.99 17.17
C ARG A 73 5.64 3.27 16.43
N LYS A 74 6.95 3.45 16.25
CA LYS A 74 7.49 4.54 15.45
C LYS A 74 8.04 3.94 14.17
N ILE A 75 7.45 4.33 13.05
CA ILE A 75 7.90 3.87 11.73
C ILE A 75 9.01 4.78 11.23
N ILE A 76 10.10 4.17 10.80
CA ILE A 76 11.13 4.80 9.97
C ILE A 76 10.86 4.37 8.53
N PHE A 77 10.64 5.35 7.66
CA PHE A 77 10.44 5.09 6.24
C PHE A 77 11.78 5.16 5.52
N ASP A 78 12.12 4.09 4.82
CA ASP A 78 13.27 4.04 3.92
C ASP A 78 12.76 4.03 2.47
N LEU A 79 13.04 5.08 1.72
CA LEU A 79 12.52 5.25 0.36
C LEU A 79 13.57 4.81 -0.64
N VAL A 80 13.36 3.66 -1.28
CA VAL A 80 14.30 3.06 -2.22
C VAL A 80 13.78 3.22 -3.65
N TYR A 81 14.62 3.71 -4.55
CA TYR A 81 14.26 3.80 -5.96
C TYR A 81 14.14 2.40 -6.55
N SER A 82 13.06 2.14 -7.27
CA SER A 82 12.87 0.86 -7.95
C SER A 82 13.93 0.61 -9.02
N THR A 83 14.40 1.66 -9.69
CA THR A 83 15.46 1.54 -10.72
C THR A 83 16.79 1.07 -10.15
N ASP A 84 17.08 1.40 -8.90
CA ASP A 84 18.34 1.03 -8.24
C ASP A 84 18.38 -0.47 -7.90
N LEU A 85 17.25 -1.18 -8.03
CA LEU A 85 17.17 -2.63 -7.86
C LEU A 85 17.35 -3.40 -9.17
N GLU A 86 17.41 -2.72 -10.31
CA GLU A 86 17.51 -3.34 -11.63
C GLU A 86 18.95 -3.75 -11.96
N ASP A 87 19.12 -4.72 -12.87
CA ASP A 87 20.44 -5.23 -13.27
C ASP A 87 21.27 -4.18 -14.03
N SER A 88 20.62 -3.19 -14.64
CA SER A 88 21.27 -2.00 -15.21
C SER A 88 21.99 -1.19 -14.15
N ALA A 89 21.35 -0.93 -13.01
CA ALA A 89 21.94 -0.19 -11.89
C ALA A 89 23.14 -0.94 -11.30
N ALA A 90 23.14 -2.27 -11.30
CA ALA A 90 24.30 -3.06 -10.86
C ALA A 90 25.57 -2.79 -11.70
N LYS A 91 25.41 -2.37 -12.97
CA LYS A 91 26.53 -2.03 -13.87
C LYS A 91 26.87 -0.54 -13.83
N GLU A 92 25.85 0.32 -13.84
CA GLU A 92 26.01 1.78 -13.93
C GLU A 92 26.35 2.43 -12.58
N SER A 93 25.73 1.95 -11.49
CA SER A 93 25.89 2.49 -10.14
C SER A 93 25.88 1.38 -9.07
N PRO A 94 26.97 0.59 -8.97
CA PRO A 94 27.05 -0.53 -8.03
C PRO A 94 26.79 -0.14 -6.57
N GLU A 95 27.17 1.08 -6.17
CA GLU A 95 26.96 1.61 -4.82
C GLU A 95 25.47 1.77 -4.50
N ALA A 96 24.70 2.41 -5.38
CA ALA A 96 23.26 2.59 -5.23
C ALA A 96 22.53 1.25 -5.22
N TYR A 97 22.93 0.32 -6.09
CA TYR A 97 22.40 -1.04 -6.13
C TYR A 97 22.62 -1.80 -4.82
N ASN A 98 23.84 -1.76 -4.29
CA ASN A 98 24.16 -2.42 -3.04
C ASN A 98 23.45 -1.77 -1.84
N ALA A 99 23.32 -0.45 -1.82
CA ALA A 99 22.58 0.28 -0.80
C ALA A 99 21.09 -0.08 -0.81
N ALA A 100 20.46 -0.13 -1.98
CA ALA A 100 19.06 -0.53 -2.15
C ALA A 100 18.81 -1.96 -1.65
N ARG A 101 19.70 -2.92 -1.96
CA ARG A 101 19.60 -4.30 -1.46
C ARG A 101 19.92 -4.42 0.03
N SER A 102 20.79 -3.57 0.57
CA SER A 102 21.04 -3.50 2.01
C SER A 102 19.79 -3.03 2.76
N SER A 103 19.13 -1.99 2.24
CA SER A 103 17.88 -1.43 2.75
C SER A 103 16.76 -2.46 2.78
N LEU A 104 16.59 -3.23 1.68
CA LEU A 104 15.64 -4.36 1.64
C LEU A 104 15.94 -5.45 2.68
N ARG A 105 17.22 -5.73 2.96
CA ARG A 105 17.64 -6.74 3.96
C ARG A 105 17.46 -6.27 5.39
N GLY A 106 17.65 -4.98 5.64
CA GLY A 106 17.56 -4.37 6.97
C GLY A 106 16.14 -3.93 7.36
N ALA A 107 15.20 -3.90 6.42
CA ALA A 107 13.82 -3.49 6.69
C ALA A 107 13.00 -4.60 7.36
N ASP A 108 12.17 -4.21 8.34
CA ASP A 108 11.19 -5.08 9.00
C ASP A 108 9.96 -5.35 8.11
N GLY A 109 9.71 -4.46 7.15
CA GLY A 109 8.64 -4.58 6.17
C GLY A 109 8.98 -3.91 4.85
N ILE A 110 8.45 -4.45 3.75
CA ILE A 110 8.63 -3.90 2.41
C ILE A 110 7.26 -3.58 1.82
N LEU A 111 7.12 -2.38 1.26
CA LEU A 111 5.93 -1.92 0.58
C LEU A 111 6.26 -1.54 -0.85
N VAL A 112 5.57 -2.16 -1.81
CA VAL A 112 5.70 -1.86 -3.23
C VAL A 112 4.45 -1.14 -3.72
N PRO A 113 4.41 0.20 -3.71
CA PRO A 113 3.27 0.95 -4.23
C PRO A 113 3.09 0.76 -5.74
N GLY A 114 1.86 0.97 -6.22
CA GLY A 114 1.57 1.03 -7.66
C GLY A 114 2.45 2.04 -8.40
N GLY A 115 2.93 1.66 -9.58
CA GLY A 115 3.72 2.51 -10.49
C GLY A 115 2.95 2.81 -11.76
N PHE A 116 3.21 3.96 -12.37
CA PHE A 116 2.67 4.29 -13.69
C PHE A 116 3.76 4.27 -14.75
N GLY A 117 3.47 3.60 -15.87
CA GLY A 117 4.38 3.37 -16.98
C GLY A 117 5.49 2.35 -16.68
N ASP A 118 6.33 2.11 -17.68
CA ASP A 118 7.17 0.90 -17.73
C ASP A 118 8.46 1.02 -16.91
N ARG A 119 8.88 2.26 -16.63
CA ARG A 119 10.11 2.53 -15.86
C ARG A 119 9.96 2.10 -14.41
N GLY A 120 10.91 1.28 -13.94
CA GLY A 120 10.98 0.83 -12.55
C GLY A 120 10.16 -0.43 -12.27
N THR A 121 9.48 -0.99 -13.27
CA THR A 121 8.63 -2.19 -13.08
C THR A 121 9.48 -3.42 -12.78
N ALA A 122 10.60 -3.59 -13.49
CA ALA A 122 11.53 -4.70 -13.26
C ALA A 122 12.06 -4.71 -11.81
N GLY A 123 12.48 -3.55 -11.29
CA GLY A 123 12.95 -3.43 -9.92
C GLY A 123 11.90 -3.76 -8.86
N LYS A 124 10.63 -3.42 -9.11
CA LYS A 124 9.51 -3.79 -8.23
C LYS A 124 9.24 -5.29 -8.22
N ILE A 125 9.32 -5.93 -9.39
CA ILE A 125 9.23 -7.40 -9.51
C ILE A 125 10.37 -8.05 -8.73
N LEU A 126 11.60 -7.53 -8.86
CA LEU A 126 12.75 -8.03 -8.12
C LEU A 126 12.59 -7.85 -6.60
N ALA A 127 12.01 -6.74 -6.14
CA ALA A 127 11.67 -6.56 -4.72
C ALA A 127 10.64 -7.60 -4.23
N ALA A 128 9.61 -7.89 -5.03
CA ALA A 128 8.64 -8.93 -4.72
C ALA A 128 9.26 -10.34 -4.70
N LYS A 129 10.15 -10.64 -5.67
CA LYS A 129 10.94 -11.89 -5.70
C LYS A 129 11.87 -12.01 -4.49
N PHE A 130 12.46 -10.91 -4.04
CA PHE A 130 13.32 -10.88 -2.87
C PHE A 130 12.56 -11.31 -1.60
N LEU A 131 11.31 -10.85 -1.46
CA LEU A 131 10.42 -11.26 -0.37
C LEU A 131 10.01 -12.74 -0.48
N VAL A 132 9.75 -13.20 -1.70
CA VAL A 132 9.27 -14.56 -1.95
C VAL A 132 10.39 -15.41 -2.54
N LYS A 133 11.33 -15.82 -1.68
CA LYS A 133 12.44 -16.75 -2.01
C LYS A 133 11.98 -18.05 -2.72
N THR A 134 10.69 -18.38 -2.68
CA THR A 134 10.12 -19.66 -3.12
C THR A 134 9.27 -19.58 -4.39
N LEU A 135 8.96 -18.38 -4.92
CA LEU A 135 8.18 -18.27 -6.17
C LEU A 135 9.10 -18.41 -7.38
N SER A 136 9.43 -19.67 -7.63
CA SER A 136 9.95 -20.24 -8.87
C SER A 136 8.96 -20.00 -10.05
N PRO A 137 9.37 -20.27 -11.29
CA PRO A 137 9.44 -19.47 -12.54
C PRO A 137 8.29 -18.52 -12.97
N ILE A 138 7.17 -18.39 -12.27
CA ILE A 138 6.00 -17.61 -12.76
C ILE A 138 6.24 -16.09 -12.69
N LEU A 139 7.00 -15.62 -11.70
CA LEU A 139 7.41 -14.22 -11.60
C LEU A 139 8.54 -13.87 -12.59
N ASP A 140 9.20 -14.86 -13.20
CA ASP A 140 10.18 -14.64 -14.28
C ASP A 140 9.51 -14.40 -15.62
N SER A 141 8.30 -14.95 -15.85
CA SER A 141 7.54 -14.78 -17.10
C SER A 141 6.61 -13.56 -17.12
N CYS A 142 6.42 -12.86 -15.99
CA CYS A 142 5.57 -11.67 -15.93
C CYS A 142 6.37 -10.41 -16.36
N SER A 143 6.90 -10.43 -17.57
CA SER A 143 7.46 -9.25 -18.24
C SER A 143 6.33 -8.44 -18.84
N GLU A 144 5.89 -7.40 -18.13
CA GLU A 144 5.07 -6.32 -18.71
C GLU A 144 5.86 -5.47 -19.75
N ILE A 145 6.99 -6.00 -20.26
CA ILE A 145 7.99 -5.27 -21.06
C ILE A 145 8.41 -6.05 -22.32
N ASP A 146 7.87 -7.26 -22.56
CA ASP A 146 8.15 -7.99 -23.81
C ASP A 146 6.88 -8.16 -24.66
N PRO A 147 6.75 -7.44 -25.79
CA PRO A 147 5.62 -7.59 -26.73
C PRO A 147 5.49 -9.00 -27.31
N ASP A 148 6.57 -9.80 -27.28
CA ASP A 148 6.64 -11.14 -27.86
C ASP A 148 6.44 -12.27 -26.83
N SER A 149 6.25 -11.93 -25.55
CA SER A 149 5.94 -12.92 -24.50
C SER A 149 4.56 -13.56 -24.75
N LYS A 150 4.54 -14.87 -24.98
CA LYS A 150 3.31 -15.65 -25.21
C LYS A 150 2.44 -15.81 -23.95
N ILE A 151 2.89 -15.38 -22.78
CA ILE A 151 2.18 -15.56 -21.50
C ILE A 151 1.88 -14.20 -20.88
N LEU A 152 0.66 -13.71 -21.10
CA LEU A 152 0.17 -12.48 -20.52
C LEU A 152 -0.52 -12.75 -19.18
N CYS A 153 0.21 -12.53 -18.09
CA CYS A 153 -0.29 -12.64 -16.71
C CYS A 153 -1.26 -11.51 -16.34
N VAL A 154 -1.09 -10.35 -16.94
CA VAL A 154 -1.86 -9.13 -16.71
C VAL A 154 -2.36 -8.64 -18.08
N ILE A 155 -3.66 -8.43 -18.20
CA ILE A 155 -4.33 -8.12 -19.47
C ILE A 155 -5.23 -6.89 -19.34
N PHE A 156 -5.50 -6.23 -20.46
CA PHE A 156 -6.40 -5.10 -20.51
C PHE A 156 -7.87 -5.57 -20.54
N MET A 157 -8.64 -5.30 -19.47
CA MET A 157 -10.05 -5.71 -19.32
C MET A 157 -10.98 -4.51 -19.07
N PRO A 158 -11.42 -3.78 -20.12
CA PRO A 158 -12.19 -2.56 -19.97
C PRO A 158 -13.60 -2.79 -19.40
N GLU A 159 -14.08 -1.81 -18.62
CA GLU A 159 -15.46 -1.72 -18.12
C GLU A 159 -16.23 -0.68 -18.97
N GLY A 160 -16.50 -0.99 -20.24
CA GLY A 160 -17.27 -0.08 -21.10
C GLY A 160 -17.26 -0.42 -22.58
N SER A 161 -18.15 0.23 -23.33
CA SER A 161 -18.18 0.16 -24.80
C SER A 161 -16.94 0.83 -25.40
N LYS A 162 -16.38 0.25 -26.46
CA LYS A 162 -15.25 0.78 -27.24
C LYS A 162 -15.54 2.14 -27.91
N THR A 163 -16.78 2.64 -27.84
CA THR A 163 -17.26 3.82 -28.58
C THR A 163 -17.04 5.15 -27.86
N HIS A 164 -16.79 5.18 -26.54
CA HIS A 164 -16.58 6.43 -25.80
C HIS A 164 -15.09 6.66 -25.49
N MET A 165 -14.53 7.72 -26.06
CA MET A 165 -13.17 8.17 -25.74
C MET A 165 -13.06 8.44 -24.23
N GLY A 166 -12.15 7.73 -23.55
CA GLY A 166 -11.93 7.84 -22.10
C GLY A 166 -12.44 6.65 -21.26
N GLY A 167 -13.22 5.72 -21.84
CA GLY A 167 -13.83 4.57 -21.13
C GLY A 167 -12.92 3.38 -20.82
N THR A 168 -11.59 3.53 -20.93
CA THR A 168 -10.63 2.42 -20.77
C THR A 168 -10.13 2.24 -19.33
N MET A 169 -10.44 3.15 -18.41
CA MET A 169 -9.92 3.13 -17.04
C MET A 169 -10.98 2.71 -16.04
N ARG A 170 -10.65 1.73 -15.20
CA ARG A 170 -11.45 1.33 -14.05
C ARG A 170 -11.24 2.36 -12.94
N LEU A 171 -12.28 3.14 -12.65
CA LEU A 171 -12.26 4.27 -11.74
C LEU A 171 -13.41 4.20 -10.75
N GLY A 172 -13.17 4.69 -9.54
CA GLY A 172 -14.22 4.90 -8.53
C GLY A 172 -14.29 3.78 -7.49
N SER A 173 -15.34 3.85 -6.66
CA SER A 173 -15.60 2.84 -5.62
C SER A 173 -16.17 1.58 -6.26
N ARG A 174 -15.58 0.43 -5.97
CA ARG A 174 -16.03 -0.89 -6.43
C ARG A 174 -16.06 -1.85 -5.24
N SER A 175 -17.06 -2.72 -5.24
CA SER A 175 -17.23 -3.74 -4.19
C SER A 175 -16.35 -4.96 -4.50
N THR A 176 -15.44 -5.27 -3.59
CA THR A 176 -14.67 -6.51 -3.55
C THR A 176 -15.35 -7.50 -2.61
N PHE A 177 -15.71 -8.68 -3.12
CA PHE A 177 -16.32 -9.75 -2.34
C PHE A 177 -15.25 -10.75 -1.89
N PHE A 178 -15.27 -11.12 -0.61
CA PHE A 178 -14.35 -12.11 -0.08
C PHE A 178 -14.86 -13.53 -0.39
N LYS A 179 -14.01 -14.36 -1.01
CA LYS A 179 -14.29 -15.77 -1.29
C LYS A 179 -14.35 -16.61 -0.02
N THR A 180 -13.51 -16.27 0.96
CA THR A 180 -13.42 -16.98 2.25
C THR A 180 -13.30 -15.99 3.39
N THR A 181 -14.13 -16.16 4.43
CA THR A 181 -14.02 -15.40 5.68
C THR A 181 -12.76 -15.76 6.47
N ASP A 182 -12.20 -16.95 6.24
CA ASP A 182 -10.98 -17.43 6.88
C ASP A 182 -9.69 -16.92 6.20
N CYS A 183 -9.62 -15.62 5.89
CA CYS A 183 -8.41 -15.00 5.36
C CYS A 183 -8.01 -13.76 6.17
N LYS A 184 -6.72 -13.41 6.13
CA LYS A 184 -6.19 -12.26 6.88
C LYS A 184 -6.90 -10.96 6.50
N SER A 185 -7.15 -10.75 5.22
CA SER A 185 -7.86 -9.57 4.73
C SER A 185 -9.27 -9.47 5.32
N ALA A 186 -10.10 -10.50 5.18
CA ALA A 186 -11.45 -10.51 5.75
C ALA A 186 -11.44 -10.23 7.25
N ARG A 187 -10.54 -10.86 8.02
CA ARG A 187 -10.38 -10.61 9.46
C ARG A 187 -10.02 -9.16 9.79
N LEU A 188 -9.12 -8.55 9.02
CA LEU A 188 -8.73 -7.14 9.21
C LEU A 188 -9.88 -6.17 8.93
N TYR A 189 -10.78 -6.52 8.01
CA TYR A 189 -12.01 -5.78 7.73
C TYR A 189 -13.20 -6.19 8.62
N GLY A 190 -12.98 -6.97 9.68
CA GLY A 190 -14.03 -7.35 10.64
C GLY A 190 -14.94 -8.50 10.18
N ASN A 191 -14.43 -9.39 9.32
CA ASN A 191 -15.15 -10.53 8.74
C ASN A 191 -16.42 -10.14 7.97
N VAL A 192 -16.41 -8.98 7.31
CA VAL A 192 -17.46 -8.59 6.37
C VAL A 192 -17.40 -9.44 5.10
N ASN A 193 -18.54 -9.56 4.41
CA ASN A 193 -18.64 -10.33 3.16
C ASN A 193 -18.07 -9.58 1.95
N TYR A 194 -18.08 -8.25 2.00
CA TYR A 194 -17.55 -7.38 0.94
C TYR A 194 -17.01 -6.08 1.52
N VAL A 195 -16.14 -5.42 0.76
CA VAL A 195 -15.60 -4.09 1.06
C VAL A 195 -15.63 -3.22 -0.18
N ASP A 196 -15.89 -1.93 0.01
CA ASP A 196 -15.83 -0.96 -1.08
C ASP A 196 -14.47 -0.27 -1.08
N GLU A 197 -13.73 -0.43 -2.17
CA GLU A 197 -12.40 0.17 -2.33
C GLU A 197 -12.32 1.02 -3.59
N ARG A 198 -11.40 1.99 -3.59
CA ARG A 198 -11.21 2.89 -4.74
C ARG A 198 -10.25 2.29 -5.76
N HIS A 199 -10.73 2.13 -6.99
CA HIS A 199 -9.97 1.61 -8.10
C HIS A 199 -9.48 2.75 -9.00
N ARG A 200 -8.26 2.61 -9.52
CA ARG A 200 -7.66 3.53 -10.50
C ARG A 200 -6.57 2.81 -11.29
N HIS A 201 -6.99 1.85 -12.09
CA HIS A 201 -6.12 1.04 -12.94
C HIS A 201 -6.82 0.68 -14.25
N ARG A 202 -6.06 0.11 -15.19
CA ARG A 202 -6.57 -0.30 -16.52
C ARG A 202 -6.41 -1.80 -16.77
N TYR A 203 -5.40 -2.40 -16.15
CA TYR A 203 -5.03 -3.78 -16.36
C TYR A 203 -5.48 -4.63 -15.18
N GLU A 204 -5.89 -5.85 -15.47
CA GLU A 204 -6.39 -6.83 -14.51
C GLU A 204 -5.59 -8.12 -14.66
N VAL A 205 -5.57 -8.96 -13.61
CA VAL A 205 -4.98 -10.30 -13.70
C VAL A 205 -5.75 -11.13 -14.73
N ASN A 206 -5.02 -11.81 -15.61
CA ASN A 206 -5.61 -12.70 -16.60
C ASN A 206 -6.30 -13.89 -15.91
N PRO A 207 -7.63 -14.06 -16.05
CA PRO A 207 -8.36 -15.16 -15.43
C PRO A 207 -7.85 -16.55 -15.83
N ASP A 208 -7.32 -16.69 -17.05
CA ASP A 208 -6.79 -17.97 -17.56
C ASP A 208 -5.52 -18.41 -16.82
N MET A 209 -4.81 -17.46 -16.21
CA MET A 209 -3.57 -17.69 -15.46
C MET A 209 -3.83 -17.98 -13.98
N VAL A 210 -5.05 -17.77 -13.50
CA VAL A 210 -5.43 -17.94 -12.08
C VAL A 210 -5.10 -19.34 -11.55
N PRO A 211 -5.41 -20.45 -12.26
CA PRO A 211 -5.06 -21.78 -11.78
C PRO A 211 -3.55 -21.98 -11.60
N LEU A 212 -2.73 -21.37 -12.46
CA LEU A 212 -1.27 -21.45 -12.35
C LEU A 212 -0.75 -20.70 -11.12
N PHE A 213 -1.31 -19.52 -10.83
CA PHE A 213 -0.99 -18.79 -9.60
C PHE A 213 -1.45 -19.55 -8.35
N GLU A 214 -2.66 -20.13 -8.37
CA GLU A 214 -3.17 -20.94 -7.26
C GLU A 214 -2.31 -22.19 -7.01
N ASN A 215 -1.86 -22.86 -8.06
CA ASN A 215 -0.90 -23.97 -7.96
C ASN A 215 0.47 -23.54 -7.41
N ALA A 216 0.88 -22.29 -7.66
CA ALA A 216 2.11 -21.73 -7.10
C ALA A 216 1.97 -21.32 -5.62
N GLY A 217 0.77 -21.44 -5.04
CA GLY A 217 0.48 -21.15 -3.64
C GLY A 217 -0.07 -19.75 -3.36
N LEU A 218 -0.34 -18.96 -4.42
CA LEU A 218 -1.05 -17.68 -4.32
C LEU A 218 -2.56 -17.94 -4.18
N GLN A 219 -3.25 -17.19 -3.35
CA GLN A 219 -4.70 -17.34 -3.14
C GLN A 219 -5.43 -16.05 -3.45
N PHE A 220 -6.34 -16.10 -4.41
CA PHE A 220 -7.23 -14.98 -4.71
C PHE A 220 -8.42 -15.00 -3.76
N VAL A 221 -8.33 -14.17 -2.72
CA VAL A 221 -9.31 -14.11 -1.62
C VAL A 221 -10.40 -13.06 -1.86
N GLY A 222 -10.17 -12.07 -2.73
CA GLY A 222 -11.14 -11.03 -3.07
C GLY A 222 -11.35 -10.94 -4.57
N ARG A 223 -12.63 -10.88 -4.99
CA ARG A 223 -13.03 -10.81 -6.41
C ARG A 223 -14.12 -9.76 -6.62
N ASP A 224 -14.29 -9.34 -7.88
CA ASP A 224 -15.43 -8.48 -8.25
C ASP A 224 -16.77 -9.23 -8.19
N GLU A 225 -17.88 -8.50 -8.36
CA GLU A 225 -19.24 -9.06 -8.41
C GLU A 225 -19.39 -10.20 -9.44
N THR A 226 -18.64 -10.14 -10.54
CA THR A 226 -18.69 -11.14 -11.60
C THR A 226 -17.82 -12.37 -11.31
N GLY A 227 -16.96 -12.30 -10.29
CA GLY A 227 -15.98 -13.32 -9.94
C GLY A 227 -14.85 -13.48 -10.97
N ARG A 228 -14.80 -12.65 -12.02
CA ARG A 228 -13.77 -12.70 -13.08
C ARG A 228 -12.52 -11.92 -12.72
N ARG A 229 -12.67 -10.77 -12.05
CA ARG A 229 -11.52 -9.91 -11.72
C ARG A 229 -11.01 -10.26 -10.33
N MET A 230 -9.70 -10.41 -10.25
CA MET A 230 -9.01 -10.72 -9.01
C MET A 230 -8.52 -9.43 -8.38
N GLU A 231 -9.04 -9.11 -7.19
CA GLU A 231 -8.84 -7.80 -6.56
C GLU A 231 -7.97 -7.89 -5.30
N ASP A 232 -8.01 -9.03 -4.60
CA ASP A 232 -7.17 -9.30 -3.43
C ASP A 232 -6.49 -10.66 -3.52
N LEU A 233 -5.18 -10.68 -3.21
CA LEU A 233 -4.30 -11.82 -3.34
C LEU A 233 -3.42 -11.97 -2.09
N LEU A 234 -3.37 -13.18 -1.54
CA LEU A 234 -2.55 -13.54 -0.39
C LEU A 234 -1.65 -14.74 -0.71
N LEU A 235 -0.55 -14.90 0.03
CA LEU A 235 0.32 -16.08 -0.07
C LEU A 235 0.18 -16.93 1.20
N HIS A 236 -0.11 -18.22 1.05
CA HIS A 236 -0.47 -19.11 2.18
C HIS A 236 0.75 -19.66 2.95
N ARG A 237 1.97 -19.52 2.44
CA ARG A 237 3.18 -20.05 3.10
C ARG A 237 4.17 -18.94 3.44
N LEU A 238 4.52 -18.91 4.73
CA LEU A 238 5.49 -18.08 5.45
C LEU A 238 4.99 -16.67 5.79
N GLY A 239 4.73 -16.44 7.08
CA GLY A 239 4.74 -15.10 7.66
C GLY A 239 3.58 -14.17 7.29
N SER A 240 3.56 -13.01 7.93
CA SER A 240 2.46 -12.05 7.89
C SER A 240 2.48 -11.17 6.63
N TRP A 241 2.31 -11.75 5.43
CA TRP A 241 2.43 -10.98 4.17
C TRP A 241 1.15 -11.00 3.33
N SER A 242 0.75 -9.82 2.87
CA SER A 242 -0.34 -9.57 1.93
C SER A 242 0.18 -8.65 0.82
N MET A 243 0.13 -9.08 -0.44
CA MET A 243 0.48 -8.24 -1.58
C MET A 243 -0.81 -7.62 -2.12
N CYS A 244 -1.15 -6.43 -1.65
CA CYS A 244 -2.29 -5.68 -2.18
C CYS A 244 -1.85 -4.96 -3.46
N LEU A 245 -2.37 -5.39 -4.61
CA LEU A 245 -2.16 -4.75 -5.93
C LEU A 245 -2.93 -3.43 -6.04
N ARG A 246 -2.91 -2.54 -5.04
CA ARG A 246 -3.75 -1.32 -5.04
C ARG A 246 -3.07 -0.10 -4.42
N ARG A 247 -3.46 1.08 -4.90
CA ARG A 247 -3.02 2.36 -4.36
C ARG A 247 -3.91 2.73 -3.17
N SER A 248 -3.31 2.94 -2.01
CA SER A 248 -3.98 3.37 -0.77
C SER A 248 -4.84 4.62 -0.97
N ALA A 249 -6.13 4.53 -0.61
CA ALA A 249 -7.00 5.67 -0.40
C ALA A 249 -7.97 5.44 0.77
N THR A 250 -7.67 6.11 1.89
CA THR A 250 -8.60 6.61 2.93
C THR A 250 -9.81 5.75 3.30
N VAL A 251 -9.67 4.97 4.38
CA VAL A 251 -10.78 4.45 5.17
C VAL A 251 -11.52 5.63 5.82
N THR A 252 -12.81 5.76 5.55
CA THR A 252 -13.71 6.67 6.28
C THR A 252 -13.84 6.20 7.73
N PRO A 253 -13.72 7.10 8.74
CA PRO A 253 -13.91 6.72 10.13
C PRO A 253 -15.38 6.32 10.39
N PRO A 254 -15.65 5.30 11.22
CA PRO A 254 -17.00 4.92 11.59
C PRO A 254 -17.68 6.08 12.34
N GLN A 255 -18.89 6.40 11.92
CA GLN A 255 -19.76 7.34 12.63
C GLN A 255 -20.07 6.79 14.03
N LEU A 256 -19.80 7.60 15.05
CA LEU A 256 -20.22 7.35 16.44
C LEU A 256 -21.75 7.32 16.49
N LEU A 257 -22.32 6.13 16.67
CA LEU A 257 -23.67 5.98 17.21
C LEU A 257 -23.66 6.48 18.65
N ASN A 258 -24.26 7.66 18.85
CA ASN A 258 -24.68 8.12 20.17
C ASN A 258 -25.75 7.15 20.70
N VAL A 259 -25.42 6.46 21.79
CA VAL A 259 -26.40 5.76 22.61
C VAL A 259 -26.69 6.70 23.78
N GLY A 260 -27.85 7.36 23.70
CA GLY A 260 -28.57 7.90 24.85
C GLY A 260 -29.69 6.94 25.23
#